data_AF-A0A1B7HWB5-F1
#
_entry.id   AF-A0A1B7HWB5-F1
#
_cell.length_a   1.000
_cell.length_b   1.000
_cell.length_c   1.000
_cell.angle_alpha   90.00
_cell.angle_beta   90.00
_cell.angle_gamma   90.00
#
_symmetry.space_group_name_H-M   'P 1'
#
loop_
_entity.id
_entity.type
_entity.pdbx_description
1 polymer ?
#
loop_
_entity_poly.entity_id
_entity_poly.type
_entity_poly.pdbx_seq_one_letter_code
_entity_poly.pdbx_strand_id
1 'polypeptide(L)'
;MHLNHCEAELIQIIKKENGLFLSSYQICQSLGDAYSVLWQQIQSEYGTEDGSAEMGTGAGKHYSPASYVAHSLEHLRKLHPQIKKEYFRCKGVTFESGRIEPGYTGNILTIWAWQK
;
A
#
# COMPACT_ATOMS: atom_id res chain seq x y z
N MET A 1 -9.90 5.89 -10.65
CA MET A 1 -8.74 6.16 -9.77
C MET A 1 -7.76 6.98 -10.57
N HIS A 2 -7.47 8.20 -10.14
CA HIS A 2 -6.45 9.04 -10.80
C HIS A 2 -5.08 8.62 -10.25
N LEU A 3 -4.33 7.86 -11.04
CA LEU A 3 -3.09 7.19 -10.62
C LEU A 3 -1.85 8.12 -10.66
N ASN A 4 -1.98 9.31 -11.23
CA ASN A 4 -0.85 10.05 -11.80
C ASN A 4 -0.20 11.07 -10.85
N HIS A 5 -0.53 11.10 -9.56
CA HIS A 5 -0.10 12.17 -8.65
C HIS A 5 0.99 11.79 -7.65
N CYS A 6 1.40 10.51 -7.60
CA CYS A 6 2.41 10.04 -6.64
C CYS A 6 3.50 9.14 -7.26
N GLU A 7 3.56 9.05 -8.59
CA GLU A 7 4.39 8.06 -9.27
C GLU A 7 5.88 8.24 -8.97
N ALA A 8 6.35 9.49 -8.99
CA ALA A 8 7.75 9.82 -8.73
C ALA A 8 8.12 9.50 -7.28
N GLU A 9 7.25 9.82 -6.34
CA GLU A 9 7.41 9.62 -4.90
C GLU A 9 7.41 8.13 -4.56
N LEU A 10 6.48 7.36 -5.13
CA LEU A 10 6.44 5.90 -4.97
C LEU A 10 7.72 5.25 -5.48
N ILE A 11 8.21 5.66 -6.66
CA ILE A 11 9.49 5.17 -7.20
C ILE A 11 10.66 5.56 -6.30
N GLN A 12 10.68 6.79 -5.78
CA GLN A 12 11.74 7.26 -4.88
C GLN A 12 11.77 6.44 -3.59
N ILE A 13 10.61 6.17 -2.98
CA ILE A 13 10.50 5.36 -1.76
C ILE A 13 11.08 3.96 -2.00
N ILE A 14 10.61 3.23 -3.01
CA ILE A 14 11.09 1.85 -3.23
C ILE A 14 12.55 1.78 -3.69
N LYS A 15 13.09 2.84 -4.30
CA LYS A 15 14.53 2.94 -4.65
C LYS A 15 15.40 3.13 -3.43
N LYS A 16 14.95 3.93 -2.45
CA LYS A 16 15.69 4.24 -1.22
C LYS A 16 15.97 2.98 -0.39
N GLU A 17 15.11 1.98 -0.49
CA GLU A 17 15.23 0.72 0.22
C GLU A 17 16.28 -0.25 -0.35
N ASN A 18 17.05 0.17 -1.37
CA ASN A 18 18.21 -0.58 -1.88
C ASN A 18 17.94 -2.05 -2.23
N GLY A 19 16.77 -2.33 -2.81
CA GLY A 19 16.36 -3.68 -3.21
C GLY A 19 15.68 -4.50 -2.12
N LEU A 20 15.44 -3.94 -0.93
CA LEU A 20 14.56 -4.56 0.06
C LEU A 20 13.10 -4.42 -0.37
N PHE A 21 12.33 -5.46 -0.06
CA PHE A 21 10.91 -5.51 -0.33
C PHE A 21 10.11 -4.83 0.76
N LEU A 22 9.21 -3.93 0.34
CA LEU A 22 8.25 -3.26 1.20
C LEU A 22 6.83 -3.69 0.90
N SER A 23 6.02 -3.81 1.94
CA SER A 23 4.56 -3.87 1.80
C SER A 23 3.98 -2.51 1.40
N SER A 24 2.79 -2.50 0.79
CA SER A 24 2.08 -1.24 0.51
C SER A 24 1.85 -0.39 1.76
N TYR A 25 1.70 -1.00 2.93
CA TYR A 25 1.56 -0.27 4.20
C TYR A 25 2.86 0.45 4.62
N GLN A 26 4.01 -0.21 4.49
CA GLN A 26 5.31 0.44 4.77
C GLN A 26 5.60 1.58 3.78
N ILE A 27 5.16 1.42 2.54
CA ILE A 27 5.25 2.48 1.53
C ILE A 27 4.34 3.66 1.91
N CYS A 28 3.10 3.41 2.37
CA CYS A 28 2.23 4.46 2.89
C CYS A 28 2.83 5.20 4.09
N GLN A 29 3.42 4.47 5.04
CA GLN A 29 4.12 5.08 6.19
C GLN A 29 5.26 5.99 5.73
N SER A 30 6.10 5.49 4.83
CA SER A 30 7.21 6.26 4.24
C SER A 30 6.71 7.49 3.47
N LEU A 31 5.55 7.40 2.81
CA LEU A 31 4.92 8.51 2.12
C LEU A 31 4.41 9.57 3.11
N GLY A 32 3.79 9.14 4.21
CA GLY A 32 3.35 10.05 5.29
C GLY A 32 4.50 10.80 5.94
N ASP A 33 5.63 10.12 6.15
CA ASP A 33 6.82 10.71 6.77
C ASP A 33 7.56 11.68 5.82
N ALA A 34 7.69 11.34 4.54
CA ALA A 34 8.49 12.09 3.59
C ALA A 34 7.69 13.12 2.75
N TYR A 35 6.40 12.89 2.53
CA TYR A 35 5.55 13.68 1.63
C TYR A 35 4.17 13.94 2.27
N SER A 36 4.18 14.55 3.46
CA SER A 36 2.97 14.75 4.29
C SER A 36 1.79 15.41 3.57
N VAL A 37 2.03 16.39 2.70
CA VAL A 37 0.97 17.05 1.91
C VAL A 37 0.33 16.09 0.91
N LEU A 38 1.13 15.34 0.15
CA LEU A 38 0.65 14.35 -0.80
C LEU A 38 -0.08 13.22 -0.06
N TRP A 39 0.43 12.80 1.09
CA TRP A 39 -0.21 11.80 1.92
C TRP A 39 -1.58 12.27 2.42
N GLN A 40 -1.71 13.51 2.89
CA GLN A 40 -3.00 14.09 3.28
C GLN A 40 -4.00 14.12 2.11
N GLN A 41 -3.54 14.41 0.89
CA GLN A 41 -4.39 14.34 -0.30
C GLN A 41 -4.88 12.91 -0.57
N ILE A 42 -3.97 11.93 -0.55
CA ILE A 42 -4.32 10.52 -0.73
C ILE A 42 -5.26 10.04 0.37
N GLN A 43 -5.04 10.44 1.62
CA GLN A 43 -5.95 10.14 2.72
C GLN A 43 -7.31 10.83 2.57
N SER A 44 -7.36 12.05 2.04
CA SER A 44 -8.63 12.73 1.80
C SER A 44 -9.42 12.09 0.65
N GLU A 45 -8.74 11.56 -0.37
CA GLU A 45 -9.38 10.95 -1.55
C GLU A 45 -9.72 9.46 -1.36
N TYR A 46 -8.87 8.74 -0.63
CA TYR A 46 -8.90 7.28 -0.51
C TYR A 46 -8.80 6.81 0.95
N GLY A 47 -8.87 7.69 1.93
CA GLY A 47 -9.04 7.30 3.33
C GLY A 47 -10.49 6.92 3.61
N THR A 48 -10.69 6.02 4.55
CA THR A 48 -12.00 5.85 5.18
C THR A 48 -12.19 6.96 6.22
N GLU A 49 -13.34 7.62 6.24
CA GLU A 49 -13.71 8.54 7.32
C GLU A 49 -13.59 7.85 8.69
N ASP A 50 -13.30 8.62 9.74
CA ASP A 50 -13.28 8.15 11.13
C ASP A 50 -14.68 7.63 11.51
N GLY A 51 -14.82 6.32 11.41
CA GLY A 51 -16.05 5.58 11.63
C GLY A 51 -15.84 4.18 11.10
N SER A 52 -15.63 3.23 12.01
CA SER A 52 -15.46 1.82 11.68
C SER A 52 -16.65 1.32 10.86
N ALA A 53 -16.53 1.30 9.53
CA ALA A 53 -17.47 0.56 8.71
C ALA A 53 -17.38 -0.90 9.15
N GLU A 54 -18.51 -1.48 9.59
CA GLU A 54 -18.57 -2.88 9.96
C GLU A 54 -17.94 -3.74 8.85
N MET A 55 -17.01 -4.62 9.23
CA MET A 55 -16.35 -5.53 8.29
C MET A 55 -17.42 -6.37 7.57
N GLY A 56 -17.57 -6.14 6.27
CA GLY A 56 -18.52 -6.85 5.40
C GLY A 56 -19.45 -5.93 4.60
N THR A 57 -19.72 -4.72 5.09
CA THR A 57 -20.75 -3.84 4.48
C THR A 57 -20.18 -2.82 3.48
N GLY A 58 -18.85 -2.66 3.43
CA GLY A 58 -18.17 -1.66 2.60
C GLY A 58 -16.90 -2.12 1.87
N ALA A 59 -16.49 -3.39 2.02
CA ALA A 59 -15.21 -3.91 1.50
C ALA A 59 -15.04 -3.78 -0.03
N GLY A 60 -16.13 -3.60 -0.78
CA GLY A 60 -16.09 -3.37 -2.23
C GLY A 60 -16.14 -1.90 -2.68
N LYS A 61 -16.35 -0.93 -1.77
CA LYS A 61 -16.54 0.49 -2.11
C LYS A 61 -15.49 1.44 -1.51
N HIS A 62 -14.78 1.02 -0.46
CA HIS A 62 -13.75 1.84 0.18
C HIS A 62 -12.36 1.31 -0.19
N TYR A 63 -11.70 1.98 -1.13
CA TYR A 63 -10.29 1.75 -1.38
C TYR A 63 -9.50 2.31 -0.19
N SER A 64 -8.58 1.54 0.39
CA SER A 64 -7.64 2.07 1.37
C SER A 64 -6.47 2.76 0.65
N PRO A 65 -5.72 3.68 1.30
CA PRO A 65 -4.50 4.24 0.72
C PRO A 65 -3.48 3.15 0.32
N ALA A 66 -3.42 2.03 1.05
CA ALA A 66 -2.57 0.89 0.70
C ALA A 66 -3.02 0.18 -0.58
N SER A 67 -4.34 0.07 -0.79
CA SER A 67 -4.89 -0.44 -2.06
C SER A 67 -4.55 0.51 -3.21
N TYR A 68 -4.67 1.83 -2.99
CA TYR A 68 -4.29 2.84 -3.97
C TYR A 68 -2.81 2.67 -4.37
N VAL A 69 -1.89 2.63 -3.40
CA VAL A 69 -0.46 2.41 -3.63
C VAL A 69 -0.19 1.11 -4.39
N ALA A 70 -0.85 0.00 -4.02
CA ALA A 70 -0.69 -1.28 -4.70
C ALA A 70 -1.11 -1.21 -6.18
N HIS A 71 -2.22 -0.53 -6.48
CA HIS A 71 -2.70 -0.34 -7.84
C HIS A 71 -1.77 0.59 -8.64
N SER A 72 -1.26 1.66 -8.04
CA SER A 72 -0.28 2.56 -8.65
C SER A 72 1.00 1.81 -9.01
N LEU A 73 1.54 0.98 -8.11
CA LEU A 73 2.74 0.19 -8.38
C LEU A 73 2.51 -0.88 -9.46
N GLU A 74 1.32 -1.47 -9.55
CA GLU A 74 0.98 -2.39 -10.64
C GLU A 74 0.94 -1.69 -12.00
N HIS A 75 0.45 -0.45 -12.05
CA HIS A 75 0.52 0.38 -13.25
C HIS A 75 1.98 0.71 -13.61
N LEU A 76 2.73 1.23 -12.66
CA LEU A 76 4.13 1.65 -12.84
C LEU A 76 5.04 0.50 -13.24
N ARG A 77 4.82 -0.72 -12.77
CA ARG A 77 5.59 -1.90 -13.17
C ARG A 77 5.54 -2.17 -14.68
N LYS A 78 4.47 -1.77 -15.36
CA LYS A 78 4.38 -1.89 -16.82
C LYS A 78 5.32 -0.93 -17.55
N LEU A 79 5.64 0.20 -16.93
CA LEU A 79 6.53 1.24 -17.44
C LEU A 79 7.98 1.07 -16.94
N HIS A 80 8.14 0.51 -15.75
CA HIS A 80 9.41 0.34 -15.04
C HIS A 80 9.61 -1.14 -14.68
N PRO A 81 10.30 -1.94 -15.53
CA PRO A 81 10.53 -3.36 -15.29
C PRO A 81 11.37 -3.66 -14.04
N GLN A 82 12.04 -2.64 -13.48
CA GLN A 82 12.78 -2.70 -12.21
C GLN A 82 11.86 -2.83 -11.00
N ILE A 83 10.60 -2.40 -11.10
CA ILE A 83 9.63 -2.58 -10.02
C ILE A 83 9.23 -4.05 -9.99
N LYS A 84 9.67 -4.78 -8.97
CA LYS A 84 9.31 -6.18 -8.77
C LYS A 84 8.18 -6.27 -7.76
N LYS A 85 7.22 -7.13 -8.09
CA LYS A 85 6.12 -7.52 -7.22
C LYS A 85 6.35 -8.97 -6.83
N GLU A 86 6.36 -9.23 -5.54
CA GLU A 86 6.32 -10.58 -5.01
C GLU A 86 5.13 -10.76 -4.06
N TYR A 87 4.82 -12.02 -3.76
CA TYR A 87 3.78 -12.38 -2.83
C TYR A 87 4.44 -12.96 -1.59
N PHE A 88 4.39 -12.22 -0.50
CA PHE A 88 4.81 -12.70 0.80
C PHE A 88 3.68 -13.51 1.43
N ARG A 89 3.87 -14.83 1.52
CA ARG A 89 2.93 -15.72 2.20
C ARG A 89 3.27 -15.79 3.68
N CYS A 90 2.42 -15.27 4.54
CA CYS A 90 2.61 -15.24 5.99
C CYS A 90 1.49 -16.02 6.68
N LYS A 91 1.79 -16.82 7.72
CA LYS A 91 0.78 -17.48 8.53
C LYS A 91 0.65 -16.73 9.85
N GLY A 92 -0.53 -16.17 10.15
CA GLY A 92 -0.83 -15.60 11.47
C GLY A 92 -0.28 -14.19 11.74
N VAL A 93 -0.34 -13.27 10.76
CA VAL A 93 -0.05 -11.85 11.02
C VAL A 93 -1.23 -11.23 11.74
N THR A 94 -0.99 -10.77 12.96
CA THR A 94 -1.95 -9.98 13.74
C THR A 94 -1.51 -8.52 13.71
N PHE A 95 -2.44 -7.63 13.38
CA PHE A 95 -2.22 -6.19 13.49
C PHE A 95 -2.72 -5.72 14.87
N GLU A 96 -2.07 -4.70 15.43
CA GLU A 96 -2.33 -4.18 16.78
C GLU A 96 -2.27 -5.23 17.88
N SER A 97 -1.08 -5.80 18.11
CA SER A 97 -0.78 -6.63 19.30
C SER A 97 -1.79 -7.76 19.54
N GLY A 98 -2.20 -8.47 18.50
CA GLY A 98 -3.07 -9.64 18.62
C GLY A 98 -4.58 -9.36 18.61
N ARG A 99 -5.04 -8.12 18.35
CA ARG A 99 -6.47 -7.79 18.37
C ARG A 99 -7.17 -7.88 17.03
N ILE A 100 -6.44 -7.72 15.92
CA ILE A 100 -7.02 -7.76 14.58
C ILE A 100 -6.42 -8.94 13.81
N GLU A 101 -7.17 -10.04 13.76
CA GLU A 101 -6.96 -11.08 12.76
C GLU A 101 -7.59 -10.62 11.44
N PRO A 102 -6.82 -10.44 10.35
CA PRO A 102 -7.37 -9.99 9.09
C PRO A 102 -8.34 -11.04 8.52
N GLY A 103 -9.63 -10.73 8.59
CA GLY A 103 -10.70 -11.53 8.00
C GLY A 103 -10.56 -11.61 6.47
N TYR A 104 -10.36 -12.83 5.98
CA TYR A 104 -10.56 -13.27 4.59
C TYR A 104 -9.66 -12.70 3.47
N THR A 105 -8.37 -12.44 3.75
CA THR A 105 -7.25 -12.64 2.79
C THR A 105 -5.99 -13.20 3.46
N GLY A 106 -6.16 -13.74 4.67
CA GLY A 106 -5.25 -13.63 5.82
C GLY A 106 -3.86 -14.28 5.77
N ASN A 107 -3.28 -14.57 4.61
CA ASN A 107 -1.93 -15.11 4.54
C ASN A 107 -1.08 -14.65 3.35
N ILE A 108 -1.53 -13.73 2.50
CA ILE A 108 -0.74 -13.32 1.31
C ILE A 108 -0.74 -11.80 1.15
N LEU A 109 0.44 -11.20 1.26
CA LEU A 109 0.69 -9.77 1.10
C LEU A 109 1.48 -9.52 -0.18
N THR A 110 1.12 -8.49 -0.95
CA THR A 110 1.97 -8.02 -2.04
C THR A 110 3.09 -7.16 -1.49
N ILE A 111 4.32 -7.49 -1.89
CA ILE A 111 5.53 -6.76 -1.53
C ILE A 111 6.23 -6.26 -2.79
N TRP A 112 6.89 -5.12 -2.67
CA TRP A 112 7.39 -4.34 -3.80
C TRP A 112 8.82 -3.90 -3.55
N ALA A 113 9.67 -3.98 -4.58
CA ALA A 113 11.04 -3.50 -4.51
C ALA A 113 11.48 -2.93 -5.85
N TRP A 114 12.48 -2.03 -5.81
CA TRP A 114 13.26 -1.70 -6.99
C TRP A 114 14.46 -2.66 -7.11
N GLN A 115 14.45 -3.53 -8.13
CA GLN A 115 15.55 -4.45 -8.43
C GLN A 115 16.28 -4.00 -9.70
N LYS A 116 17.62 -4.02 -9.66
CA LYS A 116 18.48 -3.65 -10.80
C LYS A 116 18.42 -4.69 -11.92
#